data_AF-A0A2V9FN77-F1
#
_entry.id   AF-A0A2V9FN77-F1
#
_cell.length_a   1.000
_cell.length_b   1.000
_cell.length_c   1.000
_cell.angle_alpha   90.00
_cell.angle_beta   90.00
_cell.angle_gamma   90.00
#
_symmetry.space_group_name_H-M   'P 1'
#
loop_
_entity.id
_entity.type
_entity.pdbx_description
1 polymer ?
#
loop_
_entity_poly.entity_id
_entity_poly.type
_entity_poly.pdbx_seq_one_letter_code
_entity_poly.pdbx_strand_id
1 'polypeptide(L)'
;MIRDSVLIRNSVLIRNSVLIRNSVLVRNSVLIRDSVLVRDSVLVRDSVLIRDSALIRDSVLVQDSVLIRDSVLVQDSVLVQDSVLVRDSVLVRDSVFVRES
;
A
#
# COMPACT_ATOMS: atom_id res chain seq x y z
N MET A 1 -8.32 -12.22 -4.37
CA MET A 1 -8.31 -13.44 -3.53
C MET A 1 -7.41 -13.18 -2.33
N ILE A 2 -7.95 -13.34 -1.13
CA ILE A 2 -7.20 -13.18 0.12
C ILE A 2 -6.88 -14.59 0.61
N ARG A 3 -5.61 -14.89 0.90
CA ARG A 3 -5.20 -16.21 1.40
C ARG A 3 -5.09 -16.25 2.92
N ASP A 4 -4.58 -15.19 3.54
CA ASP A 4 -4.51 -15.07 5.00
C ASP A 4 -5.43 -13.96 5.54
N SER A 5 -4.93 -13.07 6.39
CA SER A 5 -5.75 -12.20 7.23
C SER A 5 -5.87 -10.77 6.69
N VAL A 6 -7.10 -10.27 6.63
CA VAL A 6 -7.37 -8.86 6.33
C VAL A 6 -8.26 -8.31 7.41
N LEU A 7 -7.74 -7.33 8.15
CA LEU A 7 -8.50 -6.62 9.17
C LEU A 7 -8.70 -5.16 8.73
N ILE A 8 -9.97 -4.77 8.63
CA ILE A 8 -10.37 -3.42 8.22
C ILE A 8 -11.23 -2.85 9.32
N ARG A 9 -10.80 -1.73 9.90
CA ARG A 9 -11.56 -1.05 10.95
C ARG A 9 -12.60 -0.08 10.40
N ASN A 10 -12.24 0.65 9.34
CA ASN A 10 -13.07 1.69 8.75
C ASN A 10 -13.51 1.28 7.33
N SER A 11 -12.79 1.67 6.28
CA SER A 11 -13.24 1.43 4.90
C SER A 11 -12.15 0.94 3.96
N VAL A 12 -12.50 0.01 3.09
CA VAL A 12 -11.70 -0.37 1.92
C VAL A 12 -12.63 -0.47 0.72
N LEU A 13 -12.30 0.27 -0.34
CA LEU A 13 -13.02 0.19 -1.61
C LEU A 13 -12.05 -0.26 -2.70
N ILE A 14 -12.41 -1.35 -3.38
CA ILE A 14 -11.65 -1.96 -4.46
C ILE A 14 -12.54 -2.04 -5.68
N ARG A 15 -12.11 -1.43 -6.79
CA ARG A 15 -12.88 -1.45 -8.04
C ARG A 15 -12.54 -2.65 -8.93
N ASN A 16 -11.26 -2.96 -9.08
CA ASN A 16 -10.79 -4.03 -9.96
C ASN A 16 -10.30 -5.24 -9.15
N SER A 17 -9.04 -5.28 -8.71
CA SER A 17 -8.52 -6.50 -8.07
C SER A 17 -7.53 -6.25 -6.94
N VAL A 18 -7.65 -7.07 -5.90
CA VAL A 18 -6.65 -7.17 -4.83
C VAL A 18 -6.34 -8.64 -4.56
N LEU A 19 -5.05 -8.95 -4.53
CA LEU A 19 -4.52 -10.23 -4.09
C LEU A 19 -3.63 -10.01 -2.88
N ILE A 20 -3.98 -10.66 -1.77
CA ILE A 20 -3.21 -10.61 -0.52
C ILE A 20 -2.84 -12.04 -0.17
N ARG A 21 -1.53 -12.31 -0.05
CA ARG A 21 -1.07 -13.61 0.45
C ARG A 21 -1.09 -13.60 1.97
N ASN A 22 -0.24 -12.81 2.62
CA ASN A 22 -0.17 -12.73 4.08
C ASN A 22 -1.16 -11.70 4.65
N SER A 23 -0.70 -10.60 5.25
CA SER A 23 -1.55 -9.78 6.11
C SER A 23 -1.75 -8.35 5.59
N VAL A 24 -2.97 -7.83 5.72
CA VAL A 24 -3.22 -6.40 5.56
C VAL A 24 -4.06 -5.89 6.73
N LEU A 25 -3.57 -4.83 7.37
CA LEU A 25 -4.29 -4.12 8.42
C LEU A 25 -4.56 -2.69 7.96
N VAL A 26 -5.84 -2.31 7.90
CA VAL A 26 -6.28 -0.95 7.56
C VAL A 26 -7.07 -0.37 8.72
N ARG A 27 -6.58 0.73 9.30
CA ARG A 27 -7.31 1.46 10.34
C ARG A 27 -8.30 2.47 9.78
N ASN A 28 -7.93 3.24 8.75
CA ASN A 28 -8.77 4.31 8.21
C ASN A 28 -9.31 3.99 6.81
N SER A 29 -8.59 4.35 5.74
CA SER A 29 -9.16 4.16 4.40
C SER A 29 -8.15 3.67 3.38
N VAL A 30 -8.58 2.74 2.54
CA VAL A 30 -7.85 2.37 1.32
C VAL A 30 -8.80 2.39 0.14
N LEU A 31 -8.41 3.10 -0.91
CA LEU A 31 -9.11 3.11 -2.18
C LEU A 31 -8.17 2.61 -3.28
N ILE A 32 -8.57 1.53 -3.94
CA ILE A 32 -7.82 0.90 -5.04
C ILE A 32 -8.72 0.90 -6.28
N ARG A 33 -8.26 1.54 -7.35
CA ARG A 33 -9.00 1.56 -8.63
C ARG A 33 -8.61 0.40 -9.53
N ASP A 34 -7.32 0.13 -9.71
CA ASP A 34 -6.86 -0.99 -10.53
C ASP A 34 -6.41 -2.20 -9.71
N SER A 35 -5.12 -2.38 -9.49
CA SER A 35 -4.62 -3.67 -9.01
C SER A 35 -3.58 -3.54 -7.92
N VAL A 36 -3.77 -4.31 -6.84
CA VAL A 36 -2.76 -4.43 -5.78
C VAL A 36 -2.45 -5.90 -5.52
N LEU A 37 -1.16 -6.20 -5.52
CA LEU A 37 -0.63 -7.48 -5.06
C LEU A 37 0.24 -7.25 -3.82
N VAL A 38 -0.16 -7.87 -2.71
CA VAL A 38 0.63 -7.95 -1.48
C VAL A 38 1.04 -9.38 -1.25
N ARG A 39 2.35 -9.64 -1.13
CA ARG A 39 2.86 -10.96 -0.72
C ARG A 39 3.01 -11.04 0.80
N ASP A 40 3.68 -10.08 1.42
CA ASP A 40 3.85 -10.06 2.87
C ASP A 40 2.83 -9.17 3.58
N SER A 41 3.28 -8.12 4.26
CA SER A 41 2.47 -7.41 5.24
C SER A 41 2.34 -5.94 4.90
N VAL A 42 1.12 -5.42 4.94
CA VAL A 42 0.87 -3.98 4.82
C VAL A 42 0.07 -3.49 6.01
N LEU A 43 0.57 -2.44 6.64
CA LEU A 43 -0.13 -1.71 7.69
C LEU A 43 -0.39 -0.28 7.24
N VAL A 44 -1.66 0.09 7.14
CA VAL A 44 -2.12 1.46 6.85
C VAL A 44 -2.85 2.01 8.07
N ARG A 45 -2.33 3.10 8.63
CA ARG A 45 -2.99 3.80 9.75
C ARG A 45 -3.99 4.85 9.25
N ASP A 46 -3.60 5.69 8.30
CA ASP A 46 -4.48 6.67 7.67
C ASP A 46 -5.01 6.23 6.31
N SER A 47 -4.49 6.78 5.22
CA SER A 47 -5.19 6.74 3.94
C SER A 47 -4.26 6.33 2.82
N VAL A 48 -4.65 5.35 2.01
CA VAL A 48 -3.92 5.02 0.78
C VAL A 48 -4.87 5.08 -0.40
N LEU A 49 -4.49 5.83 -1.42
CA LEU A 49 -5.17 5.86 -2.71
C LEU A 49 -4.22 5.36 -3.79
N ILE A 50 -4.58 4.24 -4.43
CA ILE A 50 -3.86 3.67 -5.58
C ILE A 50 -4.78 3.73 -6.79
N ARG A 51 -4.35 4.44 -7.84
CA ARG A 51 -5.11 4.52 -9.10
C ARG A 51 -4.78 3.36 -10.03
N ASP A 52 -3.50 3.12 -10.30
CA ASP A 52 -3.06 2.06 -11.20
C ASP A 52 -2.64 0.81 -10.42
N SER A 53 -1.36 0.46 -10.45
CA SER A 53 -0.86 -0.79 -9.89
C SER A 53 0.06 -0.58 -8.69
N ALA A 54 -0.07 -1.42 -7.67
CA ALA A 54 0.97 -1.56 -6.65
C ALA A 54 1.33 -3.04 -6.44
N LEU A 55 2.62 -3.33 -6.42
CA LEU A 55 3.13 -4.64 -6.09
C LEU A 55 4.10 -4.54 -4.92
N ILE A 56 3.71 -5.18 -3.82
CA ILE A 56 4.44 -5.18 -2.55
C ILE A 56 4.86 -6.62 -2.28
N ARG A 57 6.17 -6.86 -2.22
CA ARG A 57 6.72 -8.18 -1.89
C ARG A 57 6.93 -8.34 -0.39
N ASP A 58 7.58 -7.37 0.24
CA ASP A 58 7.86 -7.37 1.67
C ASP A 58 6.88 -6.48 2.45
N SER A 59 7.37 -5.78 3.49
CA SER A 59 6.56 -5.07 4.46
C SER A 59 6.44 -3.58 4.13
N VAL A 60 5.23 -3.03 4.18
CA VAL A 60 4.99 -1.59 4.07
C VAL A 60 4.23 -1.08 5.28
N LEU A 61 4.76 -0.05 5.91
CA LEU A 61 4.08 0.70 6.97
C LEU A 61 3.80 2.13 6.50
N VAL A 62 2.53 2.48 6.42
CA VAL A 62 2.06 3.84 6.14
C VAL A 62 1.36 4.38 7.38
N GLN A 63 1.92 5.44 7.96
CA GLN A 63 1.29 6.14 9.09
C GLN A 63 0.27 7.17 8.60
N ASP A 64 0.63 7.96 7.60
CA ASP A 64 -0.20 9.06 7.07
C ASP A 64 -0.82 8.73 5.70
N SER A 65 -0.91 9.70 4.80
CA SER A 65 -1.62 9.58 3.53
C SER A 65 -0.68 9.32 2.35
N VAL A 66 -0.92 8.25 1.59
CA VAL A 66 -0.16 7.97 0.37
C VAL A 66 -1.10 8.03 -0.84
N LEU A 67 -0.69 8.82 -1.85
CA LEU A 67 -1.34 8.84 -3.16
C LEU A 67 -0.38 8.32 -4.22
N ILE A 68 -0.76 7.20 -4.83
CA ILE A 68 -0.06 6.57 -5.95
C ILE A 68 -0.95 6.71 -7.20
N ARG A 69 -0.44 7.42 -8.20
CA ARG A 69 -1.15 7.58 -9.49
C ARG A 69 -0.77 6.48 -10.47
N ASP A 70 0.52 6.19 -10.59
CA ASP A 70 1.06 5.20 -11.52
C ASP A 70 1.48 3.90 -10.80
N SER A 71 2.36 3.11 -11.42
CA SER A 71 2.78 1.82 -10.91
C SER A 71 3.88 1.91 -9.85
N VAL A 72 3.69 1.26 -8.71
CA VAL A 72 4.73 1.14 -7.67
C VAL A 72 5.12 -0.31 -7.46
N LEU A 73 6.42 -0.59 -7.50
CA LEU A 73 7.00 -1.88 -7.12
C LEU A 73 7.91 -1.72 -5.91
N VAL A 74 7.54 -2.39 -4.81
CA VAL A 74 8.31 -2.46 -3.57
C VAL A 74 8.76 -3.89 -3.37
N GLN A 75 10.08 -4.11 -3.39
CA GLN A 75 10.68 -5.42 -3.12
C GLN A 75 11.00 -5.61 -1.64
N ASP A 76 11.44 -4.55 -0.97
CA ASP A 76 11.92 -4.56 0.41
C ASP A 76 11.00 -3.75 1.35
N SER A 77 11.44 -3.49 2.58
CA SER A 77 10.63 -2.78 3.57
C SER A 77 10.53 -1.27 3.32
N VAL A 78 9.32 -0.71 3.38
CA VAL A 78 9.11 0.74 3.27
C VAL A 78 8.37 1.27 4.48
N LEU A 79 8.88 2.37 5.05
CA LEU A 79 8.22 3.12 6.11
C LEU A 79 7.92 4.54 5.62
N VAL A 80 6.63 4.90 5.58
CA VAL A 80 6.15 6.24 5.26
C VAL A 80 5.52 6.84 6.52
N GLN A 81 6.11 7.91 7.03
CA GLN A 81 5.57 8.61 8.20
C GLN A 81 4.64 9.77 7.83
N ASP A 82 4.92 10.51 6.77
CA ASP A 82 4.10 11.67 6.37
C ASP A 82 3.39 11.44 5.03
N SER A 83 2.69 12.47 4.56
CA SER A 83 1.97 12.40 3.30
C SER A 83 2.93 12.28 2.12
N VAL A 84 2.69 11.32 1.21
CA VAL A 84 3.53 11.10 0.02
C VAL A 84 2.69 11.06 -1.24
N LEU A 85 3.17 11.74 -2.28
CA LEU A 85 2.61 11.70 -3.63
C LEU A 85 3.58 11.07 -4.61
N VAL A 86 3.22 9.91 -5.15
CA VAL A 86 3.93 9.24 -6.24
C VAL A 86 3.13 9.44 -7.53
N ARG A 87 3.70 10.19 -8.47
CA ARG A 87 3.05 10.49 -9.76
C ARG A 87 3.45 9.53 -10.86
N ASP A 88 4.72 9.14 -10.90
CA ASP A 88 5.28 8.28 -11.95
C ASP A 88 5.57 6.88 -11.42
N SER A 89 5.96 5.97 -12.31
CA SER A 89 6.33 4.62 -11.91
C SER A 89 7.58 4.60 -11.04
N VAL A 90 7.50 3.95 -9.87
CA VAL A 90 8.61 3.88 -8.90
C VAL A 90 8.97 2.43 -8.60
N LEU A 91 10.28 2.17 -8.54
CA LEU A 91 10.85 0.91 -8.08
C LEU A 91 11.69 1.15 -6.82
N VAL A 92 11.28 0.53 -5.72
CA VAL A 92 12.04 0.48 -4.47
C VAL A 92 12.60 -0.94 -4.30
N ARG A 93 13.92 -1.06 -4.29
CA ARG A 93 14.62 -2.35 -4.14
C ARG A 93 15.19 -2.59 -2.76
N ASP A 94 15.49 -1.54 -2.00
CA ASP A 94 16.07 -1.62 -0.67
C ASP A 94 15.11 -1.01 0.36
N SER A 95 15.47 -1.15 1.65
CA SER A 95 14.68 -0.53 2.70
C SER A 95 14.71 1.01 2.62
N VAL A 96 13.53 1.64 2.58
CA VAL A 96 13.41 3.10 2.47
C VAL A 96 12.56 3.67 3.60
N PHE A 97 13.05 4.77 4.16
CA PHE A 97 12.30 5.61 5.08
C PHE A 97 11.94 6.93 4.39
N VAL A 98 10.65 7.23 4.30
CA VAL A 98 10.13 8.48 3.74
C VAL A 98 9.46 9.29 4.84
N ARG A 99 9.92 10.53 4.98
CA ARG A 99 9.41 11.52 5.92
C ARG A 99 9.44 12.87 5.21
N GLU A 100 8.32 13.56 5.17
CA GLU A 100 8.33 14.99 4.80
C GLU A 100 8.77 15.81 6.02
N SER A 101 9.22 17.05 5.77
CA SER A 101 9.74 17.95 6.81
C SER A 101 8.64 18.83 7.38
#